data_AF-A0A535E1P3-F1
#
_entry.id   AF-A0A535E1P3-F1
#
_cell.length_a   1.000
_cell.length_b   1.000
_cell.length_c   1.000
_cell.angle_alpha   90.00
_cell.angle_beta   90.00
_cell.angle_gamma   90.00
#
_symmetry.space_group_name_H-M   'P 1'
#
loop_
_entity.id
_entity.type
_entity.pdbx_description
1 polymer ?
#
loop_
_entity_poly.entity_id
_entity_poly.type
_entity_poly.pdbx_seq_one_letter_code
_entity_poly.pdbx_strand_id
1 'polypeptide(L)'
;MNAQAVALSILVFPAAGALLLAGRGWRLPRIVTQIVGPGVVWLSFIATLWLLFNQVKGDFAYWTWIKSGSFELPFNILVDNLSIFMCLVI
;
A
#
# COMPACT_ATOMS: atom_id res chain seq x y z
N MET A 1 13.44 7.43 5.66
CA MET A 1 12.12 7.52 5.00
C MET A 1 11.06 7.70 6.08
N ASN A 2 9.98 8.43 5.82
CA ASN A 2 8.87 8.57 6.76
C ASN A 2 8.09 7.24 6.82
N ALA A 3 8.02 6.60 7.99
CA ALA A 3 7.36 5.30 8.17
C ALA A 3 5.89 5.31 7.76
N GLN A 4 5.18 6.42 8.02
CA GLN A 4 3.80 6.60 7.60
C GLN A 4 3.66 6.56 6.07
N ALA A 5 4.55 7.24 5.35
CA ALA A 5 4.51 7.22 3.87
C ALA A 5 4.82 5.81 3.32
N VAL A 6 5.72 5.07 3.97
CA VAL A 6 6.06 3.69 3.58
C VAL A 6 4.88 2.75 3.82
N ALA A 7 4.21 2.85 4.96
CA ALA A 7 3.02 2.06 5.25
C ALA A 7 1.91 2.29 4.21
N LEU A 8 1.67 3.54 3.82
CA LEU A 8 0.69 3.87 2.76
C LEU A 8 1.11 3.30 1.39
N SER A 9 2.41 3.29 1.09
CA SER A 9 2.92 2.84 -0.21
C SER A 9 2.59 1.37 -0.52
N ILE A 10 2.46 0.52 0.51
CA ILE A 10 2.05 -0.90 0.38
C ILE A 10 0.69 -1.02 -0.29
N LEU A 11 -0.23 -0.10 -0.01
CA LEU A 11 -1.57 -0.08 -0.61
C LEU A 11 -1.60 0.71 -1.93
N VAL A 12 -0.78 1.77 -2.02
CA VAL A 12 -0.79 2.67 -3.18
C VAL A 12 -0.16 2.02 -4.41
N PHE A 13 0.93 1.24 -4.29
CA PHE A 13 1.55 0.63 -5.47
C PHE A 13 0.61 -0.32 -6.21
N PRO A 14 -0.05 -1.31 -5.56
CA PRO A 14 -0.95 -2.22 -6.25
C PRO A 14 -2.19 -1.50 -6.78
N ALA A 15 -2.72 -0.52 -6.03
CA ALA A 15 -3.84 0.29 -6.48
C ALA A 15 -3.48 1.12 -7.72
N ALA A 16 -2.30 1.76 -7.75
CA ALA A 16 -1.82 2.51 -8.89
C ALA A 16 -1.58 1.59 -10.11
N GLY A 17 -0.98 0.41 -9.91
CA GLY A 17 -0.83 -0.59 -10.97
C GLY A 17 -2.17 -1.05 -11.52
N ALA A 18 -3.15 -1.30 -10.64
CA ALA A 18 -4.50 -1.66 -11.03
C ALA A 18 -5.18 -0.53 -11.83
N LEU A 19 -5.10 0.72 -11.38
CA LEU A 19 -5.66 1.88 -12.09
C LEU A 19 -5.02 2.08 -13.47
N LEU A 20 -3.70 1.94 -13.58
CA LEU A 20 -2.96 2.04 -14.84
C LEU A 20 -3.40 0.95 -15.82
N LEU A 21 -3.47 -0.30 -15.36
CA LEU A 21 -3.80 -1.44 -16.20
C LEU A 21 -5.30 -1.50 -16.53
N ALA A 22 -6.18 -1.17 -15.57
CA ALA A 22 -7.62 -1.16 -15.79
C ALA A 22 -8.07 0.02 -16.68
N GLY A 23 -7.47 1.20 -16.50
CA GLY A 23 -7.88 2.39 -17.25
C GLY A 23 -7.50 2.36 -18.73
N ARG A 24 -6.29 1.90 -19.06
CA ARG A 24 -5.76 1.97 -20.44
C ARG A 24 -4.99 0.74 -20.89
N GLY A 25 -5.05 -0.37 -20.15
CA GLY A 25 -4.32 -1.60 -20.43
C GLY A 25 -4.54 -2.17 -21.84
N TRP A 26 -5.72 -2.00 -22.42
CA TRP A 26 -6.00 -2.48 -23.79
C TRP A 26 -5.16 -1.77 -24.85
N ARG A 27 -4.82 -0.48 -24.66
CA ARG A 27 -4.03 0.30 -25.63
C ARG A 27 -2.52 0.25 -25.35
N LEU A 28 -2.09 -0.43 -24.30
CA LEU A 28 -0.69 -0.48 -23.90
C LEU A 28 0.01 -1.72 -24.50
N PRO A 29 1.30 -1.62 -24.86
CA PRO A 29 2.09 -2.77 -25.30
C PRO A 29 2.12 -3.85 -24.22
N ARG A 30 2.16 -5.12 -24.63
CA ARG A 30 2.18 -6.28 -23.72
C ARG A 30 3.35 -6.25 -22.71
N ILE A 31 4.46 -5.62 -23.08
CA ILE A 31 5.61 -5.40 -22.19
C ILE A 31 5.22 -4.58 -20.95
N VAL A 32 4.35 -3.57 -21.11
CA VAL A 32 3.93 -2.72 -20.00
C VAL A 32 3.13 -3.53 -18.98
N THR A 33 2.20 -4.37 -19.43
CA THR A 33 1.41 -5.20 -18.51
C THR A 33 2.27 -6.26 -17.81
N GLN A 34 3.25 -6.82 -18.53
CA GLN A 34 4.21 -7.79 -17.99
C GLN A 34 5.16 -7.20 -16.94
N ILE A 35 5.51 -5.92 -17.04
CA ILE A 35 6.39 -5.27 -16.07
C ILE A 35 5.58 -4.65 -14.92
N VAL A 36 4.54 -3.90 -15.23
CA VAL A 36 3.77 -3.14 -14.23
C VAL A 36 3.06 -4.08 -13.26
N GLY A 37 2.44 -5.15 -13.76
CA GLY A 37 1.70 -6.12 -12.93
C GLY A 37 2.55 -6.69 -11.78
N PRO A 38 3.62 -7.44 -12.05
CA PRO A 38 4.50 -7.95 -11.00
C PRO A 38 5.31 -6.83 -10.33
N GLY A 39 5.69 -5.78 -11.07
CA GLY A 39 6.54 -4.70 -10.56
C GLY A 39 5.92 -3.95 -9.37
N VAL A 40 4.62 -3.65 -9.42
CA VAL A 40 3.96 -2.95 -8.29
C VAL A 40 3.82 -3.84 -7.05
N VAL A 41 3.68 -5.14 -7.23
CA VAL A 41 3.66 -6.12 -6.12
C VAL A 41 5.06 -6.19 -5.49
N TRP A 42 6.11 -6.30 -6.30
CA TRP A 42 7.50 -6.27 -5.82
C TRP A 42 7.84 -4.98 -5.07
N LEU A 43 7.37 -3.82 -5.55
CA LEU A 43 7.57 -2.55 -4.83
C LEU A 43 6.89 -2.54 -3.46
N SER A 44 5.69 -3.12 -3.37
CA SER A 44 4.97 -3.27 -2.10
C SER A 44 5.71 -4.21 -1.16
N PHE A 45 6.23 -5.32 -1.67
CA PHE A 45 7.03 -6.28 -0.92
C PHE A 45 8.30 -5.63 -0.34
N ILE A 46 9.02 -4.83 -1.13
CA ILE A 46 10.20 -4.08 -0.66
C ILE A 46 9.82 -3.10 0.46
N ALA A 47 8.67 -2.42 0.36
CA ALA A 47 8.18 -1.56 1.42
C ALA A 47 7.87 -2.34 2.71
N THR A 48 7.26 -3.52 2.60
CA THR A 48 7.01 -4.42 3.73
C THR A 48 8.31 -4.89 4.39
N LEU A 49 9.33 -5.28 3.61
CA LEU A 49 10.65 -5.62 4.15
C LEU A 49 11.29 -4.44 4.89
N TRP A 50 11.17 -3.23 4.35
CA TRP A 50 11.67 -2.03 5.02
C TRP A 50 10.99 -1.81 6.37
N LEU A 51 9.66 -1.98 6.47
CA LEU A 51 8.94 -1.89 7.76
C LEU A 51 9.38 -2.98 8.74
N LEU A 52 9.60 -4.21 8.25
CA LEU A 52 10.05 -5.34 9.06
C LEU A 52 11.45 -5.09 9.65
N PHE A 53 12.43 -4.74 8.81
CA PHE A 53 13.81 -4.55 9.27
C PHE A 53 13.97 -3.35 10.21
N ASN A 54 13.12 -2.32 10.05
CA ASN A 54 13.09 -1.18 10.95
C ASN A 54 12.18 -1.38 12.18
N GLN A 55 11.57 -2.57 12.33
CA GLN A 55 10.68 -2.92 13.44
C GLN A 55 9.60 -1.85 13.68
N VAL A 56 9.07 -1.28 12.60
CA VAL A 56 8.10 -0.17 12.68
C VAL A 56 6.83 -0.68 13.34
N LYS A 57 6.38 0.06 14.36
CA LYS A 57 5.11 -0.17 15.03
C LYS A 57 4.42 1.16 15.25
N GLY A 58 3.13 1.25 14.94
CA GLY A 58 2.39 2.49 15.13
C GLY A 58 1.03 2.49 14.46
N ASP A 59 0.19 3.39 14.93
CA ASP A 59 -1.08 3.71 14.30
C ASP A 59 -0.93 5.01 13.51
N PHE A 60 -1.01 4.90 12.18
CA PHE A 60 -0.80 6.02 11.27
C PHE A 60 -2.13 6.51 10.71
N ALA A 61 -2.64 7.64 11.24
CA ALA A 61 -3.83 8.31 10.71
C ALA A 61 -3.48 9.24 9.55
N TYR A 62 -4.22 9.15 8.44
CA TYR A 62 -3.97 9.95 7.24
C TYR A 62 -5.02 11.04 7.01
N TRP A 63 -6.30 10.68 7.04
CA TRP A 63 -7.43 11.62 6.93
C TRP A 63 -8.65 11.05 7.66
N THR A 64 -9.68 11.85 7.90
CA THR A 64 -10.96 11.36 8.45
C THR A 64 -11.80 10.76 7.33
N TRP A 65 -12.10 9.46 7.40
CA TRP A 65 -12.92 8.79 6.38
C TRP A 65 -14.39 9.15 6.50
N ILE A 66 -14.92 9.09 7.72
CA ILE A 66 -16.34 9.37 8.01
C ILE A 66 -16.41 10.27 9.24
N LYS A 67 -17.20 11.33 9.15
CA LYS A 67 -17.56 12.18 10.28
C LYS A 67 -19.07 12.36 10.32
N SER A 68 -19.69 11.99 11.43
CA SER A 68 -21.13 12.12 11.65
C SER A 68 -21.40 12.54 13.08
N GLY A 69 -21.72 13.82 13.30
CA GLY A 69 -21.92 14.39 14.63
C GLY A 69 -20.67 14.24 15.49
N SER A 70 -20.77 13.46 16.57
CA SER A 70 -19.65 13.13 17.48
C SER A 70 -18.84 11.89 17.07
N PHE A 71 -19.29 11.14 16.06
CA PHE A 71 -18.57 9.98 15.56
C PHE A 71 -17.55 10.41 14.51
N GLU A 72 -16.27 10.10 14.74
CA GLU A 72 -15.17 10.35 13.82
C GLU A 72 -14.42 9.04 13.57
N LEU A 73 -14.42 8.58 12.33
CA LEU A 73 -13.70 7.39 11.89
C LEU A 73 -12.50 7.81 11.05
N PRO A 74 -11.28 7.73 11.59
CA PRO A 74 -10.07 8.01 10.82
C PRO A 74 -9.81 6.88 9.80
N PHE A 75 -9.26 7.24 8.65
CA PHE A 75 -8.54 6.31 7.80
C PHE A 75 -7.13 6.16 8.36
N ASN A 76 -6.94 5.11 9.15
CA ASN A 76 -5.66 4.81 9.76
C ASN A 76 -5.15 3.44 9.32
N ILE A 77 -3.82 3.30 9.30
CA ILE A 77 -3.15 2.02 9.06
C ILE A 77 -2.41 1.67 10.33
N LEU A 78 -2.90 0.64 11.01
CA LEU A 78 -2.20 0.03 12.13
C LEU A 78 -1.08 -0.86 11.59
N VAL A 79 0.15 -0.53 11.94
CA VAL A 79 1.32 -1.33 11.63
C VAL A 79 1.78 -2.01 12.90
N ASP A 80 1.63 -3.32 12.93
CA ASP A 80 2.15 -4.20 13.96
C ASP A 80 2.84 -5.41 13.33
N ASN A 81 3.51 -6.21 14.16
CA ASN A 81 4.26 -7.37 13.66
C ASN A 81 3.35 -8.35 12.92
N LEU A 82 2.13 -8.57 13.41
CA LEU A 82 1.18 -9.49 12.77
C LEU A 82 0.76 -8.97 11.39
N SER A 83 0.44 -7.69 11.25
CA SER A 83 0.08 -7.10 9.95
C SER A 83 1.25 -7.16 8.96
N ILE A 84 2.48 -6.87 9.41
CA ILE A 84 3.68 -6.99 8.55
C ILE A 84 3.86 -8.44 8.08
N PHE A 85 3.69 -9.43 8.97
CA PHE A 85 3.77 -10.83 8.60
C PHE A 85 2.69 -11.23 7.59
N MET A 86 1.46 -10.74 7.74
CA MET A 86 0.40 -10.97 6.75
C MET A 86 0.75 -10.35 5.39
N CYS A 87 1.36 -9.17 5.37
CA CYS A 87 1.82 -8.53 4.13
C CYS A 87 3.00 -9.24 3.46
N LEU A 88 3.76 -10.09 4.18
CA LEU A 88 4.85 -10.90 3.61
C LEU A 88 4.37 -12.18 2.93
N VAL A 89 3.14 -12.63 3.19
CA VAL A 89 2.57 -13.83 2.56
C VAL A 89 2.25 -13.58 1.07
N ILE A 90 2.09 -12.32 0.70
CA ILE A 90 1.75 -11.84 -0.65
C ILE A 90 3.04 -11.51 -1.40
#